data_AF-A0A8S9FRY3-F1
#
_entry.id   AF-A0A8S9FRY3-F1
#
_cell.length_a   1.000
_cell.length_b   1.000
_cell.length_c   1.000
_cell.angle_alpha   90.00
_cell.angle_beta   90.00
_cell.angle_gamma   90.00
#
_symmetry.space_group_name_H-M   'P 1'
#
loop_
_entity.id
_entity.type
_entity.pdbx_description
1 polymer ?
#
loop_
_entity_poly.entity_id
_entity_poly.type
_entity_poly.pdbx_seq_one_letter_code
_entity_poly.pdbx_strand_id
1 'polypeptide(L)'
;MHCTGYKYHFPFLETNGSVTVDDNRVGPLYKHVFPPELAPWLSFIGIPWQVVPFPLFELQSKWIAGVLSGRIMLPSKEDMMEDIKSLYATLEAQGIQKRYTHRMGIAQFEYNDWLATQCGCPGTEEWRKEMYLTTGVRKRAKPETYRDEWEDHHLISQASQDFSLYTH
;
A
#
# COMPACT_ATOMS: atom_id res chain seq x y z
N MET A 1 -29.73 -4.64 -1.52
CA MET A 1 -28.56 -3.98 -0.91
C MET A 1 -27.44 -3.94 -1.95
N HIS A 2 -26.82 -2.79 -2.20
CA HIS A 2 -25.70 -2.67 -3.14
C HIS A 2 -24.38 -2.86 -2.39
N CYS A 3 -23.55 -3.81 -2.84
CA CYS A 3 -22.22 -4.11 -2.29
C CYS A 3 -21.13 -3.80 -3.33
N THR A 4 -21.23 -2.65 -4.00
CA THR A 4 -20.39 -2.26 -5.17
C THR A 4 -19.13 -1.48 -4.80
N GLY A 5 -18.77 -1.42 -3.52
CA GLY A 5 -17.59 -0.71 -3.02
C GLY A 5 -17.81 0.79 -2.84
N TYR A 6 -16.71 1.55 -2.84
CA TYR A 6 -16.64 2.96 -2.46
C TYR A 6 -15.82 3.79 -3.46
N LYS A 7 -15.90 5.12 -3.34
CA LYS A 7 -15.09 6.08 -4.10
C LYS A 7 -14.24 6.91 -3.16
N TYR A 8 -13.03 7.28 -3.60
CA TYR A 8 -12.25 8.30 -2.90
C TYR A 8 -12.95 9.65 -3.00
N HIS A 9 -13.01 10.38 -1.89
CA HIS A 9 -13.68 11.67 -1.84
C HIS A 9 -13.03 12.54 -0.76
N PHE A 10 -12.47 13.67 -1.17
CA PHE A 10 -11.78 14.63 -0.30
C PHE A 10 -12.38 16.02 -0.49
N PRO A 11 -13.64 16.27 -0.04
CA PRO A 11 -14.34 17.53 -0.31
C PRO A 11 -13.69 18.74 0.37
N PHE A 12 -12.83 18.50 1.36
CA PHE A 12 -12.10 19.51 2.11
C PHE A 12 -10.77 19.91 1.44
N LEU A 13 -10.33 19.20 0.39
CA LEU A 13 -8.98 19.34 -0.15
C LEU A 13 -8.99 20.19 -1.42
N GLU A 14 -8.59 21.46 -1.29
CA GLU A 14 -8.46 22.40 -2.40
C GLU A 14 -7.00 22.46 -2.87
N THR A 15 -6.69 21.83 -4.00
CA THR A 15 -5.31 21.82 -4.56
C THR A 15 -5.20 22.53 -5.91
N ASN A 16 -6.19 23.32 -6.32
CA ASN A 16 -6.25 23.95 -7.66
C ASN A 16 -5.96 22.98 -8.82
N GLY A 17 -6.41 21.72 -8.71
CA GLY A 17 -6.23 20.68 -9.72
C GLY A 17 -4.92 19.89 -9.65
N SER A 18 -3.98 20.22 -8.75
CA SER A 18 -2.75 19.44 -8.56
C SER A 18 -2.98 18.01 -8.07
N VAL A 19 -4.12 17.74 -7.41
CA VAL A 19 -4.61 16.41 -7.04
C VAL A 19 -6.05 16.30 -7.50
N THR A 20 -6.36 15.19 -8.17
CA THR A 20 -7.70 14.90 -8.69
C THR A 20 -8.10 13.48 -8.33
N VAL A 21 -9.41 13.22 -8.33
CA VAL A 21 -9.96 11.87 -8.28
C VAL A 21 -10.73 11.63 -9.58
N ASP A 22 -10.17 10.80 -10.47
CA ASP A 22 -10.77 10.42 -11.75
C ASP A 22 -10.99 8.90 -11.79
N ASP A 23 -12.24 8.47 -11.83
CA ASP A 23 -12.63 7.04 -11.80
C ASP A 23 -11.83 6.23 -10.74
N ASN A 24 -11.88 6.65 -9.48
CA ASN A 24 -11.14 6.05 -8.35
C ASN A 24 -9.60 6.07 -8.44
N ARG A 25 -9.01 6.78 -9.40
CA ARG A 25 -7.58 7.14 -9.38
C ARG A 25 -7.40 8.47 -8.67
N VAL A 26 -6.78 8.44 -7.49
CA VAL A 26 -6.28 9.64 -6.80
C VAL A 26 -4.91 9.96 -7.38
N GLY A 27 -4.74 11.13 -7.98
CA GLY A 27 -3.47 11.41 -8.64
C GLY A 27 -3.28 12.82 -9.16
N PRO A 28 -2.07 13.10 -9.69
CA PRO A 28 -0.89 12.21 -9.68
C PRO A 28 -0.29 12.00 -8.28
N LEU A 29 0.09 10.75 -7.94
CA LEU A 29 0.71 10.41 -6.64
C LEU A 29 1.95 9.52 -6.85
N TYR A 30 3.13 10.03 -6.50
CA TYR A 30 4.38 9.27 -6.42
C TYR A 30 4.26 8.22 -5.33
N LYS A 31 4.48 6.95 -5.70
CA LYS A 31 4.35 5.79 -4.81
C LYS A 31 3.04 5.76 -4.01
N HIS A 32 1.96 6.26 -4.60
CA HIS A 32 0.62 6.38 -3.99
C HIS A 32 0.55 7.26 -2.72
N VAL A 33 1.56 8.10 -2.48
CA VAL A 33 1.68 8.93 -1.25
C VAL A 33 1.81 10.41 -1.58
N PHE A 34 2.77 10.79 -2.44
CA PHE A 34 3.15 12.19 -2.61
C PHE A 34 2.66 12.77 -3.94
N PRO A 35 1.83 13.82 -3.95
CA PRO A 35 1.60 14.63 -5.14
C PRO A 35 2.85 15.45 -5.49
N PRO A 36 3.49 15.24 -6.67
CA PRO A 36 4.81 15.85 -6.95
C PRO A 36 4.86 17.37 -6.87
N GLU A 37 3.78 18.06 -7.22
CA GLU A 37 3.67 19.53 -7.14
C GLU A 37 3.64 20.07 -5.71
N LEU A 38 3.19 19.26 -4.74
CA LEU A 38 2.93 19.69 -3.37
C LEU A 38 3.80 18.94 -2.35
N ALA A 39 4.65 18.03 -2.81
CA ALA A 39 5.55 17.27 -1.95
C ALA A 39 6.68 18.17 -1.39
N PRO A 40 7.12 17.94 -0.14
CA PRO A 40 6.60 16.96 0.82
C PRO A 40 5.42 17.47 1.69
N TRP A 41 4.92 18.68 1.43
CA TRP A 41 3.96 19.39 2.29
C TRP A 41 2.55 18.80 2.29
N LEU A 42 2.18 18.10 1.21
CA LEU A 42 0.99 17.26 1.16
C LEU A 42 1.40 15.81 0.92
N SER A 43 0.79 14.89 1.66
CA SER A 43 0.96 13.44 1.48
C SER A 43 -0.30 12.70 1.90
N PHE A 44 -0.47 11.48 1.40
CA PHE A 44 -1.61 10.62 1.73
C PHE A 44 -1.13 9.30 2.33
N ILE A 45 -1.83 8.83 3.36
CA ILE A 45 -1.66 7.51 3.95
C ILE A 45 -2.90 6.69 3.63
N GLY A 46 -2.69 5.44 3.23
CA GLY A 46 -3.75 4.45 3.05
C GLY A 46 -4.58 4.58 1.78
N ILE A 47 -4.01 5.19 0.73
CA ILE A 47 -4.62 5.14 -0.61
C ILE A 47 -4.68 3.71 -1.16
N PRO A 48 -3.64 2.86 -1.10
CA PRO A 48 -3.72 1.51 -1.62
C PRO A 48 -4.83 0.64 -1.00
N TRP A 49 -5.45 -0.23 -1.81
CA TRP A 49 -6.50 -1.16 -1.37
C TRP A 49 -6.22 -2.60 -1.83
N GLN A 50 -6.96 -3.55 -1.23
CA GLN A 50 -6.63 -4.98 -1.27
C GLN A 50 -5.25 -5.26 -0.65
N VAL A 51 -5.05 -4.73 0.56
CA VAL A 51 -3.80 -4.75 1.34
C VAL A 51 -4.05 -5.22 2.77
N VAL A 52 -2.98 -5.55 3.50
CA VAL A 52 -2.94 -5.65 4.96
C VAL A 52 -2.64 -4.23 5.48
N PRO A 53 -3.64 -3.51 6.01
CA PRO A 53 -3.57 -2.05 6.11
C PRO A 53 -2.56 -1.56 7.14
N PHE A 54 -2.48 -2.16 8.33
CA PHE A 54 -1.70 -1.58 9.43
C PHE A 54 -0.19 -1.51 9.14
N PRO A 55 0.49 -2.58 8.68
CA PRO A 55 1.91 -2.49 8.34
C PRO A 55 2.18 -1.53 7.19
N LEU A 56 1.30 -1.48 6.19
CA LEU A 56 1.44 -0.56 5.06
C LEU A 56 1.33 0.90 5.53
N PHE A 57 0.33 1.22 6.36
CA PHE A 57 0.13 2.58 6.87
C PHE A 57 1.28 3.00 7.79
N GLU A 58 1.78 2.08 8.60
CA GLU A 58 2.97 2.30 9.43
C GLU A 58 4.18 2.65 8.56
N LEU A 59 4.48 1.86 7.54
CA LEU A 59 5.62 2.12 6.64
C LEU A 59 5.46 3.42 5.85
N GLN A 60 4.26 3.73 5.34
CA GLN A 60 3.99 5.02 4.70
C GLN A 60 4.22 6.18 5.66
N SER A 61 3.72 6.09 6.90
CA SER A 61 3.89 7.14 7.90
C SER A 61 5.36 7.32 8.33
N LYS A 62 6.11 6.23 8.51
CA LYS A 62 7.56 6.26 8.77
C LYS A 62 8.31 6.94 7.64
N TRP A 63 7.98 6.61 6.39
CA TRP A 63 8.61 7.21 5.22
C TRP A 63 8.30 8.71 5.12
N ILE A 64 7.03 9.10 5.26
CA ILE A 64 6.61 10.51 5.27
C ILE A 64 7.33 11.28 6.38
N ALA A 65 7.39 10.75 7.60
CA ALA A 65 8.08 11.40 8.71
C ALA A 65 9.58 11.55 8.44
N GLY A 66 10.22 10.55 7.82
CA GLY A 66 11.63 10.62 7.41
C GLY A 66 11.88 11.69 6.34
N VAL A 67 10.95 11.86 5.40
CA VAL A 67 11.00 12.92 4.39
C VAL A 67 10.83 14.30 5.03
N LEU A 68 9.80 14.49 5.86
CA LEU A 68 9.52 15.75 6.54
C LEU A 68 10.65 16.17 7.49
N SER A 69 11.36 15.21 8.10
CA SER A 69 12.52 15.49 8.94
C SER A 69 13.82 15.73 8.16
N GLY A 70 13.79 15.63 6.82
CA GLY A 70 14.99 15.72 5.97
C GLY A 70 15.96 14.54 6.08
N ARG A 71 15.55 13.43 6.73
CA ARG A 71 16.38 12.21 6.83
C ARG A 71 16.34 11.39 5.54
N ILE A 72 15.23 11.48 4.80
CA ILE A 72 15.02 10.80 3.53
C ILE A 72 14.77 11.88 2.48
N MET A 73 15.54 11.86 1.39
CA MET A 73 15.33 12.79 0.29
C MET A 73 14.34 12.19 -0.71
N LEU A 74 13.34 12.98 -1.11
CA LEU A 74 12.54 12.64 -2.28
C LEU A 74 13.36 12.88 -3.56
N PRO A 75 13.08 12.13 -4.64
CA PRO A 75 13.66 12.44 -5.94
C PRO A 75 13.09 13.77 -6.48
N SER A 76 13.61 14.24 -7.61
CA SER A 76 13.12 15.47 -8.24
C SER A 76 11.63 15.34 -8.60
N LYS A 77 10.97 16.49 -8.77
CA LYS A 77 9.57 16.52 -9.21
C LYS A 77 9.40 15.82 -10.56
N GLU A 78 10.37 16.02 -11.46
CA GLU A 78 10.41 15.43 -12.79
C GLU A 78 10.51 13.91 -12.70
N ASP A 79 11.41 13.38 -11.86
CA ASP A 79 11.57 11.94 -11.65
C ASP A 79 10.34 11.31 -11.01
N MET A 80 9.73 11.98 -10.03
CA MET A 80 8.46 11.53 -9.43
C MET A 80 7.35 11.46 -10.48
N MET A 81 7.25 12.46 -11.35
CA MET A 81 6.27 12.48 -12.43
C MET A 81 6.54 11.39 -13.48
N GLU A 82 7.81 11.09 -13.78
CA GLU A 82 8.17 10.04 -14.72
C GLU A 82 7.84 8.64 -14.18
N ASP A 83 8.10 8.38 -12.89
CA ASP A 83 7.68 7.14 -12.22
C ASP A 83 6.16 6.93 -12.30
N ILE A 84 5.38 8.00 -12.09
CA ILE A 84 3.92 7.96 -12.18
C ILE A 84 3.45 7.66 -13.61
N LYS A 85 4.04 8.30 -14.62
CA LYS A 85 3.72 8.04 -16.02
C LYS A 85 4.05 6.60 -16.41
N SER A 86 5.21 6.10 -15.97
CA SER A 86 5.63 4.71 -16.20
C SER A 86 4.65 3.71 -15.57
N LEU A 87 4.20 3.96 -14.34
CA LEU A 87 3.15 3.17 -13.71
C LEU A 87 1.85 3.19 -14.53
N TYR A 88 1.39 4.37 -14.94
CA TYR A 88 0.15 4.48 -15.71
C TYR A 88 0.24 3.77 -17.07
N ALA A 89 1.35 3.92 -17.79
CA ALA A 89 1.60 3.22 -19.05
C ALA A 89 1.65 1.70 -18.86
N THR A 90 2.27 1.21 -17.77
CA THR A 90 2.29 -0.21 -17.44
C THR A 90 0.89 -0.75 -17.18
N LEU A 91 0.07 -0.04 -16.40
CA LEU A 91 -1.32 -0.42 -16.15
C LEU A 91 -2.15 -0.43 -17.43
N GLU A 92 -1.98 0.57 -18.29
CA GLU A 92 -2.67 0.65 -19.59
C GLU A 92 -2.27 -0.49 -20.52
N ALA A 93 -0.97 -0.80 -20.65
CA ALA A 93 -0.47 -1.91 -21.45
C ALA A 93 -1.00 -3.28 -20.96
N GLN A 94 -1.28 -3.41 -19.66
CA GLN A 94 -1.90 -4.60 -19.06
C GLN A 94 -3.43 -4.60 -19.15
N GLY A 95 -4.06 -3.57 -19.74
CA GLY A 95 -5.51 -3.43 -19.83
C GLY A 95 -6.19 -3.15 -18.48
N ILE A 96 -5.44 -2.66 -17.49
CA ILE A 96 -5.95 -2.37 -16.15
C ILE A 96 -6.63 -0.99 -16.13
N GLN A 97 -7.91 -0.96 -15.82
CA GLN A 97 -8.71 0.27 -15.76
C GLN A 97 -8.24 1.22 -14.64
N LYS A 98 -8.47 2.54 -14.84
CA LYS A 98 -8.12 3.60 -13.89
C LYS A 98 -8.57 3.32 -12.45
N ARG A 99 -9.79 2.79 -12.26
CA ARG A 99 -10.32 2.41 -10.93
C ARG A 99 -9.48 1.43 -10.11
N TYR A 100 -8.55 0.72 -10.75
CA TYR A 100 -7.67 -0.25 -10.12
C TYR A 100 -6.24 0.28 -9.92
N THR A 101 -5.97 1.57 -10.15
CA THR A 101 -4.62 2.17 -10.03
C THR A 101 -3.98 1.96 -8.66
N HIS A 102 -4.79 1.91 -7.60
CA HIS A 102 -4.33 1.74 -6.23
C HIS A 102 -4.57 0.32 -5.69
N ARG A 103 -4.97 -0.63 -6.55
CA ARG A 103 -5.17 -2.03 -6.14
C ARG A 103 -3.82 -2.75 -6.10
N MET A 104 -3.42 -3.24 -4.93
CA MET A 104 -2.11 -3.89 -4.76
C MET A 104 -2.19 -5.42 -4.81
N GLY A 105 -3.07 -6.04 -4.02
CA GLY A 105 -3.11 -7.51 -3.92
C GLY A 105 -1.78 -8.06 -3.37
N ILE A 106 -1.13 -8.96 -4.11
CA ILE A 106 0.16 -9.55 -3.67
C ILE A 106 1.33 -8.56 -3.78
N ALA A 107 1.27 -7.61 -4.72
CA ALA A 107 2.33 -6.61 -4.94
C ALA A 107 2.50 -5.64 -3.75
N GLN A 108 1.57 -5.66 -2.79
CA GLN A 108 1.68 -4.88 -1.55
C GLN A 108 2.97 -5.18 -0.79
N PHE A 109 3.47 -6.42 -0.86
CA PHE A 109 4.66 -6.81 -0.08
C PHE A 109 5.93 -6.26 -0.71
N GLU A 110 6.03 -6.24 -2.04
CA GLU A 110 7.12 -5.55 -2.74
C GLU A 110 7.08 -4.04 -2.46
N TYR A 111 5.89 -3.44 -2.46
CA TYR A 111 5.71 -2.04 -2.08
C TYR A 111 6.12 -1.74 -0.63
N ASN A 112 5.72 -2.60 0.32
CA ASN A 112 6.09 -2.48 1.72
C ASN A 112 7.61 -2.65 1.90
N ASP A 113 8.22 -3.62 1.22
CA ASP A 113 9.67 -3.88 1.29
C ASP A 113 10.47 -2.70 0.70
N TRP A 114 9.94 -2.07 -0.37
CA TRP A 114 10.49 -0.83 -0.90
C TRP A 114 10.42 0.32 0.12
N LEU A 115 9.26 0.53 0.77
CA LEU A 115 9.11 1.55 1.82
C LEU A 115 10.04 1.28 3.02
N ALA A 116 10.12 0.02 3.46
CA ALA A 116 10.98 -0.41 4.55
C ALA A 116 12.46 -0.10 4.25
N THR A 117 12.90 -0.36 3.01
CA THR A 117 14.24 -0.02 2.53
C THR A 117 14.49 1.50 2.63
N GLN A 118 13.53 2.34 2.23
CA GLN A 118 13.68 3.80 2.37
C GLN A 118 13.81 4.22 3.85
N CYS A 119 13.11 3.53 4.74
CA CYS A 119 13.09 3.84 6.17
C CYS A 119 14.24 3.21 6.97
N GLY A 120 15.11 2.41 6.34
CA GLY A 120 16.11 1.60 7.04
C GLY A 120 15.48 0.57 8.02
N CYS A 121 14.28 0.09 7.70
CA CYS A 121 13.55 -0.90 8.50
C CYS A 121 13.66 -2.30 7.86
N PRO A 122 13.50 -3.38 8.64
CA PRO A 122 13.31 -4.71 8.08
C PRO A 122 12.11 -4.77 7.13
N GLY A 123 12.24 -5.56 6.08
CA GLY A 123 11.13 -5.87 5.17
C GLY A 123 10.06 -6.75 5.82
N THR A 124 9.01 -7.03 5.06
CA THR A 124 7.91 -7.90 5.48
C THR A 124 8.41 -9.32 5.71
N GLU A 125 8.02 -9.90 6.83
CA GLU A 125 8.38 -11.25 7.24
C GLU A 125 7.75 -12.31 6.32
N GLU A 126 8.50 -13.37 5.99
CA GLU A 126 8.03 -14.40 5.05
C GLU A 126 6.79 -15.14 5.57
N TRP A 127 6.73 -15.42 6.88
CA TRP A 127 5.55 -16.04 7.50
C TRP A 127 4.28 -15.21 7.27
N ARG A 128 4.40 -13.89 7.23
CA ARG A 128 3.27 -12.97 7.02
C ARG A 128 2.80 -12.99 5.57
N LYS A 129 3.74 -13.04 4.62
CA LYS A 129 3.44 -13.18 3.19
C LYS A 129 2.70 -14.48 2.92
N GLU A 130 3.19 -15.59 3.47
CA GLU A 130 2.57 -16.91 3.33
C GLU A 130 1.19 -16.96 3.99
N MET A 131 1.05 -16.42 5.21
CA MET A 131 -0.24 -16.40 5.93
C MET A 131 -1.31 -15.61 5.15
N TYR A 132 -0.93 -14.50 4.51
CA TYR A 132 -1.83 -13.74 3.63
C TYR A 132 -2.30 -14.58 2.43
N LEU A 133 -1.38 -15.28 1.76
CA LEU A 133 -1.69 -16.12 0.60
C LEU A 133 -2.60 -17.29 0.98
N THR A 134 -2.23 -18.04 2.02
CA THR A 134 -2.97 -19.21 2.51
C THR A 134 -4.37 -18.81 2.95
N THR A 135 -4.49 -17.73 3.73
CA THR A 135 -5.80 -17.18 4.13
C THR A 135 -6.61 -16.74 2.91
N GLY A 136 -5.99 -16.13 1.90
CA GLY A 136 -6.64 -15.73 0.66
C GLY A 136 -7.21 -16.92 -0.13
N VAL A 137 -6.44 -18.02 -0.24
CA VAL A 137 -6.90 -19.28 -0.88
C VAL A 137 -8.07 -19.86 -0.09
N ARG A 138 -7.93 -19.98 1.24
CA ARG A 138 -8.94 -20.54 2.12
C ARG A 138 -10.25 -19.76 2.09
N LYS A 139 -10.18 -18.43 2.18
CA LYS A 139 -11.34 -17.54 2.11
C LYS A 139 -12.13 -17.69 0.81
N ARG A 140 -11.46 -17.95 -0.32
CA ARG A 140 -12.14 -18.20 -1.60
C ARG A 140 -12.77 -19.59 -1.66
N ALA A 141 -12.09 -20.60 -1.12
CA ALA A 141 -12.57 -21.98 -1.15
C ALA A 141 -13.70 -22.26 -0.14
N LYS A 142 -13.60 -21.68 1.06
CA LYS A 142 -14.49 -21.91 2.21
C LYS A 142 -14.87 -20.59 2.89
N PRO A 143 -15.61 -19.68 2.22
CA PRO A 143 -15.90 -18.34 2.75
C PRO A 143 -16.65 -18.34 4.09
N GLU A 144 -17.42 -19.40 4.38
CA GLU A 144 -18.20 -19.52 5.63
C GLU A 144 -17.36 -20.00 6.82
N THR A 145 -16.33 -20.82 6.60
CA THR A 145 -15.59 -21.49 7.68
C THR A 145 -14.13 -21.10 7.79
N TYR A 146 -13.59 -20.29 6.86
CA TYR A 146 -12.15 -19.98 6.83
C TYR A 146 -11.60 -19.28 8.09
N ARG A 147 -12.49 -18.72 8.92
CA ARG A 147 -12.14 -18.04 10.18
C ARG A 147 -11.99 -19.01 11.34
N ASP A 148 -12.61 -20.17 11.25
CA ASP A 148 -12.68 -21.17 12.33
C ASP A 148 -11.89 -22.44 11.99
N GLU A 149 -11.65 -22.70 10.70
CA GLU A 149 -10.88 -23.86 10.20
C GLU A 149 -9.58 -23.41 9.51
N TRP A 150 -8.42 -23.79 10.04
CA TRP A 150 -7.13 -23.53 9.43
C TRP A 150 -6.08 -24.61 9.71
N GLU A 151 -5.15 -24.81 8.78
CA GLU A 151 -4.11 -25.87 8.84
C GLU A 151 -2.68 -25.28 8.94
N ASP A 152 -2.54 -23.97 8.80
CA ASP A 152 -1.29 -23.21 8.81
C ASP A 152 -0.80 -22.89 10.23
N HIS A 153 -0.94 -23.85 11.16
CA HIS A 153 -0.47 -23.72 12.54
C HIS A 153 1.03 -23.42 12.64
N HIS A 154 1.83 -23.92 11.69
CA HIS A 154 3.26 -23.64 11.64
C HIS A 154 3.57 -22.14 11.40
N LEU A 155 2.74 -21.41 10.65
CA LEU A 155 2.90 -19.97 10.43
C LEU A 155 2.60 -19.18 11.70
N ILE A 156 1.64 -19.65 12.51
CA ILE A 156 1.35 -19.06 13.83
C ILE A 156 2.56 -19.24 14.76
N SER A 157 3.19 -20.42 14.74
CA SER A 157 4.41 -20.69 15.52
C SER A 157 5.57 -19.79 15.09
N GLN A 158 5.79 -19.62 13.78
CA GLN A 158 6.82 -18.71 13.25
C GLN A 158 6.57 -17.26 13.67
N ALA A 159 5.33 -16.78 13.54
CA ALA A 159 4.95 -15.44 13.97
C ALA A 159 5.16 -15.24 15.48
N SER A 160 4.78 -16.22 16.29
CA SER A 160 4.94 -16.17 17.75
C SER A 160 6.42 -16.13 18.16
N GLN A 161 7.25 -16.92 17.48
CA GLN A 161 8.71 -16.91 17.70
C GLN A 161 9.31 -15.55 17.35
N ASP A 162 8.92 -14.97 16.22
CA ASP A 162 9.36 -13.64 15.79
C ASP A 162 8.94 -12.55 16.80
N PHE A 163 7.67 -12.55 17.24
CA PHE A 163 7.18 -11.60 18.24
C PHE A 163 7.89 -11.70 19.59
N SER A 164 8.33 -12.90 19.98
CA SER A 164 9.08 -13.10 21.23
C SER A 164 10.40 -12.31 21.29
N LEU A 165 10.96 -11.94 20.14
CA LEU A 165 12.17 -11.12 20.04
C LEU A 165 11.94 -9.65 20.48
N TYR A 166 10.67 -9.22 20.56
CA TYR A 166 10.28 -7.84 20.83
C TYR A 166 9.48 -7.66 22.12
N THR A 167 9.23 -8.75 22.86
CA THR A 167 8.54 -8.69 24.15
C THR A 167 9.58 -8.69 25.27
N HIS A 168 9.79 -7.53 25.90
CA HIS A 168 10.62 -7.38 27.10
C HIS A 168 9.80 -7.54 28.37
#